data_AF-A0A8K2AW32-F1
#
_entry.id   AF-A0A8K2AW32-F1
#
_cell.length_a   1.000
_cell.length_b   1.000
_cell.length_c   1.000
_cell.angle_alpha   90.00
_cell.angle_beta   90.00
_cell.angle_gamma   90.00
#
_symmetry.space_group_name_H-M   'P 1'
#
loop_
_entity.id
_entity.type
_entity.pdbx_description
1 polymer ?
#
loop_
_entity_poly.entity_id
_entity_poly.type
_entity_poly.pdbx_seq_one_letter_code
_entity_poly.pdbx_strand_id
1 'polypeptide(L)'
;MTGKMTKRQNVCLPFYARELENEDYARLRKQVEEATRQLRYMRGEDIQELTTEELQKLQKTLEVGLRRIIHRKGEQIMAQINDLREKGLQLMEENAWLRQQVIEMSKIGKEVVEETETVLHGDGQSSDSVTNLSNGGDPLKNDGSSDTSLRLGLSCAGWK
;
A
#
# COMPACT_ATOMS: atom_id res chain seq x y z
N MET A 1 22.28 48.80 74.90
CA MET A 1 21.49 47.82 74.13
C MET A 1 21.21 48.44 72.76
N THR A 2 21.97 48.10 71.73
CA THR A 2 21.81 48.67 70.37
C THR A 2 21.25 47.59 69.45
N GLY A 3 19.94 47.62 69.22
CA GLY A 3 19.26 46.71 68.30
C GLY A 3 19.52 47.13 66.86
N LYS A 4 20.18 46.27 66.07
CA LYS A 4 20.32 46.44 64.62
C LYS A 4 19.06 45.87 63.96
N MET A 5 18.28 46.74 63.30
CA MET A 5 17.17 46.31 62.47
C MET A 5 17.70 45.80 61.12
N THR A 6 17.57 44.50 60.90
CA THR A 6 17.83 43.87 59.60
C THR A 6 16.69 44.23 58.63
N LYS A 7 16.99 45.02 57.60
CA LYS A 7 16.07 45.26 56.47
C LYS A 7 15.77 43.92 55.80
N ARG A 8 14.51 43.46 55.85
CA ARG A 8 14.05 42.36 55.01
C ARG A 8 13.98 42.87 53.57
N GLN A 9 14.71 42.21 52.68
CA GLN A 9 14.61 42.41 51.24
C GLN A 9 13.31 41.75 50.78
N ASN A 10 12.22 42.52 50.65
CA ASN A 10 10.98 42.05 50.04
C ASN A 10 11.18 42.02 48.52
N VAL A 11 11.58 40.87 48.00
CA VAL A 11 11.61 40.63 46.55
C VAL A 11 10.19 40.29 46.10
N CYS A 12 9.71 40.96 45.05
CA CYS A 12 8.31 40.99 44.62
C CYS A 12 7.91 39.67 43.94
N LEU A 13 6.84 39.00 44.41
CA LEU A 13 6.31 37.75 43.83
C LEU A 13 6.11 37.75 42.30
N PRO A 14 5.55 38.80 41.66
CA PRO A 14 5.42 38.85 40.19
C PRO A 14 6.77 38.94 39.44
N PHE A 15 7.84 39.42 40.09
CA PHE A 15 9.19 39.40 39.51
C PHE A 15 9.71 37.96 39.44
N TYR A 16 9.56 37.18 40.52
CA TYR A 16 9.94 35.76 40.54
C TYR A 16 9.15 34.91 39.55
N ALA A 17 7.85 35.13 39.39
CA ALA A 17 7.04 34.40 38.41
C ALA A 17 7.54 34.63 36.98
N ARG A 18 7.87 35.89 36.63
CA ARG A 18 8.40 36.24 35.31
C ARG A 18 9.80 35.69 35.06
N GLU A 19 10.63 35.64 36.09
CA GLU A 19 11.98 35.06 36.01
C GLU A 19 11.92 33.54 35.81
N LEU A 20 11.02 32.86 36.52
CA LEU A 20 10.74 31.43 36.33
C LEU A 20 10.20 31.13 34.92
N GLU A 21 9.26 31.94 34.41
CA GLU A 21 8.76 31.82 33.04
C GLU A 21 9.86 31.99 31.99
N ASN A 22 10.79 32.93 32.20
CA ASN A 22 11.94 33.13 31.33
C ASN A 22 12.91 31.94 31.36
N GLU A 23 13.16 31.36 32.54
CA GLU A 23 13.97 30.15 32.69
C GLU A 23 13.33 28.95 31.99
N ASP A 24 12.03 28.77 32.15
CA ASP A 24 11.27 27.71 31.49
C ASP A 24 11.28 27.88 29.96
N TYR A 25 11.12 29.11 29.47
CA TYR A 25 11.23 29.42 28.04
C TYR A 25 12.63 29.14 27.51
N ALA A 26 13.68 29.55 28.23
CA ALA A 26 15.06 29.29 27.85
C ALA A 26 15.37 27.78 27.80
N ARG A 27 14.87 27.02 28.78
CA ARG A 27 14.98 25.55 28.80
C ARG A 27 14.30 24.92 27.60
N LEU A 28 13.06 25.32 27.30
CA LEU A 28 12.30 24.80 26.16
C LEU A 28 12.99 25.14 24.82
N ARG A 29 13.45 26.39 24.66
CA ARG A 29 14.19 26.82 23.47
C ARG A 29 15.44 25.96 23.25
N LYS A 30 16.21 25.69 24.31
CA LYS A 30 17.38 24.81 24.24
C LYS A 30 17.01 23.37 23.83
N GLN A 31 15.90 22.84 24.34
CA GLN A 31 15.41 21.51 23.94
C GLN A 31 15.03 21.46 22.46
N VAL A 32 14.39 22.51 21.94
CA VAL A 32 14.05 22.62 20.51
C VAL A 32 15.30 22.70 19.64
N GLU A 33 16.28 23.52 20.03
CA GLU A 33 17.57 23.62 19.32
C GLU A 33 18.31 22.27 19.30
N GLU A 34 18.35 21.57 20.43
CA GLU A 34 18.94 20.23 20.55
C GLU A 34 18.23 19.23 19.64
N ALA A 35 16.90 19.15 19.72
CA ALA A 35 16.11 18.22 18.90
C ALA A 35 16.26 18.53 17.40
N THR A 36 16.30 19.81 17.03
CA THR A 36 16.54 20.23 15.65
C THR A 36 17.91 19.79 15.17
N ARG A 37 18.94 19.95 16.01
CA ARG A 37 20.29 19.48 15.70
C ARG A 37 20.35 17.96 15.55
N GLN A 38 19.70 17.22 16.44
CA GLN A 38 19.60 15.76 16.32
C GLN A 38 18.90 15.31 15.03
N LEU A 39 17.85 16.01 14.60
CA LEU A 39 17.19 15.71 13.32
C LEU A 39 18.11 15.92 12.11
N ARG A 40 18.97 16.95 12.14
CA ARG A 40 19.98 17.18 11.11
C ARG A 40 20.99 16.03 11.06
N TYR A 41 21.51 15.62 12.22
CA TYR A 41 22.38 14.43 12.30
C TYR A 41 21.70 13.18 11.74
N MET A 42 20.43 12.92 12.11
CA MET A 42 19.67 11.78 11.57
C MET A 42 19.45 11.84 10.05
N ARG A 43 19.52 13.03 9.43
CA ARG A 43 19.45 13.23 7.97
C ARG A 43 20.80 13.10 7.28
N GLY A 44 21.90 12.98 8.03
CA GLY A 44 23.25 12.98 7.45
C GLY A 44 23.85 14.38 7.29
N GLU A 45 23.28 15.39 7.94
CA GLU A 45 23.78 16.77 7.94
C GLU A 45 24.68 17.01 9.17
N ASP A 46 25.59 17.99 9.09
CA ASP A 46 26.49 18.41 10.18
C ASP A 46 27.30 17.29 10.86
N ILE A 47 27.56 16.20 10.14
CA ILE A 47 28.22 14.99 10.66
C ILE A 47 29.65 15.27 11.12
N GLN A 48 30.31 16.27 10.55
CA GLN A 48 31.64 16.72 10.96
C GLN A 48 31.72 17.19 12.42
N GLU A 49 30.58 17.51 13.06
CA GLU A 49 30.52 17.91 14.47
C GLU A 49 30.56 16.72 15.44
N LEU A 50 30.38 15.48 14.94
CA LEU A 50 30.30 14.28 15.76
C LEU A 50 31.68 13.63 15.94
N THR A 51 31.92 13.10 17.13
CA THR A 51 33.02 12.16 17.38
C THR A 51 32.77 10.82 16.70
N THR A 52 33.82 9.99 16.58
CA THR A 52 33.69 8.65 15.99
C THR A 52 32.71 7.78 16.78
N GLU A 53 32.72 7.87 18.11
CA GLU A 53 31.83 7.14 19.00
C GLU A 53 30.36 7.58 18.83
N GLU A 54 30.12 8.89 18.74
CA GLU A 54 28.77 9.44 18.53
C GLU A 54 28.23 9.08 17.14
N LEU A 55 29.08 9.12 16.12
CA LEU A 55 28.71 8.72 14.77
C LEU A 55 28.35 7.23 14.70
N GLN A 56 29.12 6.36 15.35
CA GLN A 56 28.79 4.93 15.47
C GLN A 56 27.45 4.71 16.18
N LYS A 57 27.16 5.47 17.24
CA LYS A 57 25.87 5.40 17.94
C LYS A 57 24.72 5.85 17.05
N LEU A 58 24.90 6.93 16.28
CA LEU A 58 23.93 7.42 15.32
C LEU A 58 23.64 6.36 14.24
N GLN A 59 24.68 5.79 13.64
CA GLN A 59 24.57 4.72 12.65
C GLN A 59 23.77 3.54 13.21
N LYS A 60 24.13 3.03 14.40
CA LYS A 60 23.42 1.92 15.04
C LYS A 60 21.93 2.24 15.25
N THR A 61 21.61 3.47 15.63
CA THR A 61 20.23 3.92 15.83
C THR A 61 19.45 3.91 14.51
N LEU A 62 20.04 4.44 13.43
CA LEU A 62 19.45 4.42 12.09
C LEU A 62 19.26 2.99 11.58
N GLU A 63 20.24 2.11 11.75
CA GLU A 63 20.16 0.70 11.35
C GLU A 63 19.03 -0.06 12.09
N VAL A 64 18.85 0.20 13.39
CA VAL A 64 17.73 -0.39 14.15
C VAL A 64 16.39 0.16 13.63
N GLY A 65 16.30 1.48 13.41
CA GLY A 65 15.09 2.11 12.87
C GLY A 65 14.71 1.55 11.49
N LEU A 66 15.69 1.44 10.60
CA LEU A 66 15.51 0.90 9.25
C LEU A 66 15.05 -0.55 9.29
N ARG A 67 15.68 -1.41 10.11
CA ARG A 67 15.25 -2.81 10.29
C ARG A 67 13.79 -2.90 10.73
N ARG A 68 13.36 -2.05 11.67
CA ARG A 68 11.96 -2.00 12.13
C ARG A 68 11.00 -1.59 11.01
N ILE A 69 11.37 -0.60 10.21
CA ILE A 69 10.55 -0.13 9.08
C ILE A 69 10.41 -1.24 8.04
N ILE A 70 11.52 -1.89 7.66
CA ILE A 70 11.51 -2.99 6.69
C ILE A 70 10.64 -4.14 7.20
N HIS A 71 10.82 -4.54 8.46
CA HIS A 71 10.03 -5.60 9.07
C HIS A 71 8.53 -5.30 9.03
N ARG A 72 8.13 -4.12 9.54
CA ARG A 72 6.71 -3.70 9.55
C ARG A 72 6.11 -3.63 8.15
N LYS A 73 6.83 -3.06 7.17
CA LYS A 73 6.37 -3.00 5.79
C LYS A 73 6.26 -4.40 5.18
N GLY A 74 7.20 -5.29 5.49
CA GLY A 74 7.17 -6.70 5.06
C GLY A 74 5.93 -7.43 5.61
N GLU A 75 5.62 -7.27 6.89
CA GLU A 75 4.41 -7.83 7.50
C GLU A 75 3.14 -7.29 6.83
N GLN A 76 3.06 -5.99 6.57
CA GLN A 76 1.92 -5.38 5.87
C GLN A 76 1.74 -5.94 4.46
N ILE A 77 2.82 -6.05 3.68
CA ILE A 77 2.78 -6.60 2.32
C ILE A 77 2.36 -8.08 2.36
N MET A 78 2.91 -8.89 3.27
CA MET A 78 2.53 -10.29 3.40
C MET A 78 1.05 -10.45 3.77
N ALA A 79 0.54 -9.61 4.67
CA ALA A 79 -0.88 -9.61 5.02
C ALA A 79 -1.76 -9.30 3.80
N GLN A 80 -1.40 -8.31 2.99
CA GLN A 80 -2.13 -7.97 1.75
C GLN A 80 -2.09 -9.11 0.72
N ILE A 81 -0.93 -9.77 0.57
CA ILE A 81 -0.81 -10.94 -0.32
C ILE A 81 -1.76 -12.06 0.13
N ASN A 82 -1.83 -12.33 1.43
CA ASN A 82 -2.68 -13.39 1.96
C ASN A 82 -4.16 -13.08 1.78
N ASP A 83 -4.59 -11.84 2.09
CA ASP A 83 -5.97 -11.38 1.87
C ASP A 83 -6.38 -11.50 0.39
N LEU A 84 -5.51 -11.10 -0.54
CA LEU A 84 -5.78 -11.24 -1.97
C LEU A 84 -5.83 -12.70 -2.43
N ARG A 85 -4.98 -13.57 -1.87
CA ARG A 85 -5.01 -15.02 -2.18
C ARG A 85 -6.30 -15.67 -1.71
N GLU A 86 -6.76 -15.34 -0.50
CA GLU A 86 -8.01 -15.85 0.05
C GLU A 86 -9.21 -15.42 -0.80
N LYS A 87 -9.29 -14.13 -1.14
CA LYS A 87 -10.32 -13.61 -2.06
C LYS A 87 -10.28 -14.28 -3.42
N GLY A 88 -9.08 -14.54 -3.95
CA GLY A 88 -8.89 -15.26 -5.21
C GLY A 88 -9.46 -16.68 -5.15
N LEU A 89 -9.23 -17.41 -4.05
CA LEU A 89 -9.79 -18.74 -3.84
C LEU A 89 -11.33 -18.70 -3.75
N GLN A 90 -11.88 -17.80 -2.94
CA GLN A 90 -13.33 -17.65 -2.79
C GLN A 90 -14.03 -17.36 -4.12
N LEU A 91 -13.47 -16.43 -4.91
CA LEU A 91 -14.01 -16.11 -6.24
C LEU A 91 -13.92 -17.29 -7.20
N MET A 92 -12.85 -18.08 -7.13
CA MET A 92 -12.69 -19.26 -7.99
C MET A 92 -13.71 -20.34 -7.65
N GLU A 93 -13.97 -20.56 -6.36
CA GLU A 93 -15.01 -21.49 -5.88
C GLU A 93 -16.41 -21.03 -6.28
N GLU A 94 -16.74 -19.76 -6.06
CA GLU A 94 -18.04 -19.20 -6.45
C GLU A 94 -18.24 -19.25 -7.97
N ASN A 95 -17.22 -18.92 -8.76
CA ASN A 95 -17.30 -18.99 -10.22
C ASN A 95 -17.49 -20.43 -10.71
N ALA A 96 -16.84 -21.41 -10.09
CA ALA A 96 -17.03 -22.83 -10.41
C ALA A 96 -18.46 -23.29 -10.08
N TRP A 97 -18.99 -22.89 -8.92
CA TRP A 97 -20.37 -23.19 -8.52
C TRP A 97 -21.40 -22.57 -9.47
N LEU A 98 -21.25 -21.29 -9.83
CA LEU A 98 -22.13 -20.61 -10.79
C LEU A 98 -22.10 -21.26 -12.17
N ARG A 99 -20.91 -21.63 -12.67
CA ARG A 99 -20.79 -22.36 -13.95
C ARG A 99 -21.55 -23.69 -13.92
N GLN A 100 -21.46 -24.42 -12.82
CA GLN A 100 -22.19 -25.67 -12.65
C GLN A 100 -23.71 -25.44 -12.66
N GLN A 101 -24.19 -24.41 -11.96
CA GLN A 101 -25.61 -24.06 -11.93
C GLN A 101 -26.15 -23.64 -13.30
N VAL A 102 -25.39 -22.86 -14.08
CA VAL A 102 -25.76 -22.50 -15.46
C VAL A 102 -25.88 -23.73 -16.35
N ILE A 103 -24.94 -24.69 -16.23
CA ILE A 103 -24.99 -25.95 -16.99
C ILE A 103 -26.25 -26.73 -16.61
N GLU A 104 -26.57 -26.85 -15.33
CA GLU A 104 -27.77 -27.54 -14.84
C GLU A 104 -29.06 -26.91 -15.36
N MET A 105 -29.20 -25.58 -15.27
CA MET A 105 -30.36 -24.86 -15.80
C MET A 105 -30.49 -25.00 -17.33
N SER A 106 -29.38 -25.01 -18.06
CA SER A 106 -29.39 -25.20 -19.52
C SER A 106 -29.84 -26.60 -19.95
N LYS A 107 -29.67 -27.61 -19.08
CA LYS A 107 -30.19 -28.97 -19.31
C LYS A 107 -31.69 -29.03 -19.10
N ILE A 108 -32.19 -28.41 -18.02
CA ILE A 108 -33.63 -28.33 -17.71
C ILE A 108 -34.39 -27.55 -18.80
N GLY A 109 -33.80 -26.47 -19.34
CA GLY A 109 -34.40 -25.72 -20.44
C GLY A 109 -34.46 -26.48 -21.78
N LYS A 110 -33.66 -27.54 -21.96
CA LYS A 110 -33.75 -28.43 -23.13
C LYS A 110 -34.80 -29.53 -22.96
N GLU A 111 -35.03 -30.00 -21.74
CA GLU A 111 -36.04 -31.03 -21.44
C GLU A 111 -37.48 -30.52 -21.62
N VAL A 112 -37.74 -29.23 -21.36
CA VAL A 112 -39.08 -28.62 -21.52
C VAL A 112 -39.46 -28.38 -23.01
N VAL A 113 -38.49 -28.38 -23.94
CA VAL A 113 -38.78 -28.18 -25.37
C VAL A 113 -39.08 -29.50 -26.08
N GLU A 114 -38.60 -30.65 -25.59
CA GLU A 114 -38.84 -31.95 -26.23
C GLU A 114 -40.25 -32.53 -25.98
N GLU A 115 -41.04 -32.01 -25.03
CA GLU A 115 -42.43 -32.46 -24.82
C GLU A 115 -43.48 -31.81 -25.75
N THR A 116 -43.08 -30.90 -26.65
CA THR A 116 -44.03 -30.21 -27.56
C THR A 116 -43.73 -30.36 -29.05
N GLU A 117 -43.02 -31.41 -29.48
CA GLU A 117 -42.91 -31.75 -30.90
C GLU A 117 -43.17 -33.24 -31.16
N THR A 118 -44.42 -33.65 -31.00
CA THR A 118 -44.94 -34.81 -31.74
C THR A 118 -46.16 -34.41 -32.53
N VAL A 119 -46.03 -34.60 -33.85
CA VAL A 119 -47.05 -34.51 -34.91
C VAL A 119 -47.24 -33.11 -35.50
N LEU A 120 -46.48 -32.80 -36.57
CA LEU A 120 -47.02 -32.77 -37.94
C LEU A 120 -45.88 -32.58 -38.95
N HIS A 121 -45.58 -33.64 -39.71
CA HIS A 121 -44.90 -33.52 -41.01
C HIS A 121 -45.84 -32.82 -41.99
N GLY A 122 -45.32 -31.85 -42.76
CA GLY A 122 -46.01 -31.27 -43.90
C GLY A 122 -45.12 -30.29 -44.65
N ASP A 123 -44.60 -30.74 -45.79
CA ASP A 123 -43.78 -29.98 -46.73
C ASP A 123 -44.37 -28.61 -47.08
N GLY A 124 -43.50 -27.58 -47.14
CA GLY A 124 -43.84 -26.24 -47.60
C GLY A 124 -42.62 -25.56 -48.20
N GLN A 125 -42.56 -25.54 -49.53
CA GLN A 125 -41.50 -24.98 -50.36
C GLN A 125 -41.29 -23.45 -50.15
N SER A 126 -40.06 -23.01 -50.47
CA SER A 126 -39.77 -21.89 -51.39
C SER A 126 -39.08 -20.62 -50.86
N SER A 127 -37.97 -20.31 -51.55
CA SER A 127 -37.42 -19.01 -51.99
C SER A 127 -36.44 -18.20 -51.11
N ASP A 128 -35.16 -18.33 -51.50
CA ASP A 128 -34.22 -17.30 -51.95
C ASP A 128 -34.10 -15.96 -51.19
N SER A 129 -32.91 -15.72 -50.65
CA SER A 129 -32.35 -14.38 -50.46
C SER A 129 -30.83 -14.43 -50.58
N VAL A 130 -30.32 -13.84 -51.67
CA VAL A 130 -28.89 -13.68 -51.96
C VAL A 130 -28.38 -12.46 -51.19
N THR A 131 -27.48 -12.66 -50.23
CA THR A 131 -26.58 -11.60 -49.79
C THR A 131 -25.14 -12.02 -50.07
N ASN A 132 -24.63 -11.43 -51.14
CA ASN A 132 -23.28 -11.56 -51.65
C ASN A 132 -22.32 -10.81 -50.71
N LEU A 133 -21.42 -11.52 -50.03
CA LEU A 133 -20.16 -10.99 -49.51
C LEU A 133 -19.08 -12.07 -49.64
N SER A 134 -18.39 -12.01 -50.77
CA SER A 134 -17.13 -12.71 -50.97
C SER A 134 -16.07 -12.07 -50.07
N ASN A 135 -15.45 -12.83 -49.18
CA ASN A 135 -13.98 -12.84 -49.07
C ASN A 135 -13.50 -14.05 -48.27
N GLY A 136 -12.58 -14.80 -48.84
CA GLY A 136 -11.99 -15.98 -48.25
C GLY A 136 -11.06 -15.69 -47.06
N GLY A 137 -10.86 -16.71 -46.23
CA GLY A 137 -9.86 -16.68 -45.16
C GLY A 137 -9.99 -17.92 -44.28
N ASP A 138 -8.97 -18.76 -44.32
CA ASP A 138 -8.79 -20.04 -43.62
C ASP A 138 -8.98 -19.98 -42.08
N PRO A 139 -9.20 -21.15 -41.43
CA PRO A 139 -9.41 -21.27 -40.00
C PRO A 139 -8.09 -21.20 -39.23
N LEU A 140 -8.21 -20.90 -37.93
CA LEU A 140 -7.20 -21.12 -36.90
C LEU A 140 -6.10 -20.04 -36.79
N LYS A 141 -6.25 -19.19 -35.78
CA LYS A 141 -5.22 -18.88 -34.77
C LYS A 141 -5.81 -17.97 -33.70
N ASN A 142 -6.35 -18.61 -32.67
CA ASN A 142 -6.60 -17.98 -31.37
C ASN A 142 -5.23 -17.79 -30.70
N ASP A 143 -4.54 -16.71 -31.04
CA ASP A 143 -3.31 -16.29 -30.36
C ASP A 143 -3.68 -15.53 -29.09
N GLY A 144 -3.96 -16.30 -28.03
CA GLY A 144 -4.08 -15.82 -26.67
C GLY A 144 -2.72 -15.48 -26.07
N SER A 145 -1.96 -14.56 -26.68
CA SER A 145 -0.75 -14.00 -26.10
C SER A 145 -1.09 -12.88 -25.11
N SER A 146 -1.64 -13.25 -23.95
CA SER A 146 -1.63 -12.36 -22.78
C SER A 146 -0.26 -12.42 -22.13
N ASP A 147 0.63 -11.54 -22.59
CA ASP A 147 1.97 -11.38 -22.04
C ASP A 147 1.87 -10.71 -20.65
N THR A 148 1.91 -11.52 -19.59
CA THR A 148 1.97 -11.07 -18.18
C THR A 148 3.38 -11.19 -17.62
N SER A 149 4.39 -10.94 -18.44
CA SER A 149 5.78 -10.98 -18.00
C SER A 149 6.20 -9.64 -17.36
N LEU A 150 6.37 -9.63 -16.02
CA LEU A 150 6.99 -8.52 -15.30
C LEU A 150 8.50 -8.57 -15.48
N ARG A 151 9.06 -7.71 -16.35
CA ARG A 151 10.51 -7.50 -16.45
C ARG A 151 11.02 -6.71 -15.23
N LEU A 152 11.58 -7.42 -14.25
CA LEU A 152 12.34 -6.82 -13.16
C LEU A 152 13.79 -6.60 -13.60
N GLY A 153 14.25 -5.35 -13.56
CA GLY A 153 15.66 -4.99 -13.65
C GLY A 153 16.00 -4.09 -14.83
N LEU A 154 16.05 -2.78 -14.59
CA LEU A 154 16.88 -1.89 -15.41
C LEU A 154 18.34 -2.17 -15.02
N SER A 155 19.13 -2.63 -15.99
CA SER A 155 20.59 -2.63 -15.89
C SER A 155 21.06 -1.20 -15.68
N CYS A 156 21.42 -0.85 -14.45
CA CYS A 156 22.15 0.38 -14.17
C CYS A 156 23.60 0.15 -14.59
N ALA A 157 23.90 0.43 -15.86
CA ALA A 157 25.26 0.57 -16.36
C ALA A 157 25.37 1.92 -17.06
N GLY A 158 26.05 2.85 -16.42
CA GLY A 158 26.30 4.16 -17.03
C GLY A 158 26.54 5.27 -16.01
N TRP A 159 27.60 5.15 -15.22
CA TRP A 159 28.26 6.33 -14.63
C TRP A 159 29.63 6.37 -15.30
N LYS A 160 29.83 7.39 -16.14
CA LYS A 160 31.12 7.82 -16.66
C LYS A 160 31.20 9.32 -16.42
#